data_AF-W2YSD8-F1
#
_entry.id   AF-W2YSD8-F1
#
_cell.length_a   1.000
_cell.length_b   1.000
_cell.length_c   1.000
_cell.angle_alpha   90.00
_cell.angle_beta   90.00
_cell.angle_gamma   90.00
#
_symmetry.space_group_name_H-M   'P 1'
#
loop_
_entity.id
_entity.type
_entity.pdbx_description
1 polymer ?
#
loop_
_entity_poly.entity_id
_entity_poly.type
_entity_poly.pdbx_seq_one_letter_code
_entity_poly.pdbx_strand_id
1 'polypeptide(L)'
;MEEAARQTAIRRNLCGDQVRSACTSANTKKAYQSYLKGVAKWVHALQPSPDTFFCKDDSLNLAVFLPQHFEAFLLYKINKGKLKVSTL
;
A
#
# COMPACT_ATOMS: atom_id res chain seq x y z
N MET A 1 39.61 -10.77 -4.69
CA MET A 1 38.34 -10.87 -5.45
C MET A 1 37.42 -11.87 -4.74
N GLU A 2 37.08 -11.63 -3.46
CA GLU A 2 36.36 -12.62 -2.63
C GLU A 2 35.29 -11.99 -1.71
N GLU A 3 35.23 -10.66 -1.63
CA GLU A 3 34.24 -9.99 -0.76
C GLU A 3 32.91 -9.68 -1.45
N ALA A 4 32.90 -9.53 -2.78
CA ALA A 4 31.70 -9.22 -3.55
C ALA A 4 30.71 -10.41 -3.65
N ALA A 5 31.20 -11.66 -3.50
CA ALA A 5 30.37 -12.86 -3.61
C ALA A 5 29.62 -13.22 -2.31
N ARG A 6 30.00 -12.64 -1.16
CA ARG A 6 29.26 -12.85 0.10
C ARG A 6 27.95 -12.05 0.17
N GLN A 7 27.77 -11.04 -0.69
CA GLN A 7 26.53 -10.26 -0.74
C GLN A 7 25.41 -10.93 -1.55
N THR A 8 25.70 -11.98 -2.34
CA THR A 8 24.75 -12.53 -3.33
C THR A 8 24.14 -13.88 -2.96
N ALA A 9 24.48 -14.47 -1.81
CA ALA A 9 24.05 -15.82 -1.45
C ALA A 9 23.30 -15.94 -0.12
N ILE A 10 22.56 -14.90 0.27
CA ILE A 10 21.55 -15.03 1.31
C ILE A 10 20.19 -14.68 0.70
N ARG A 11 19.64 -15.60 -0.10
CA ARG A 11 18.20 -15.85 -0.04
C ARG A 11 17.92 -16.34 1.39
N ARG A 12 17.86 -15.39 2.34
CA ARG A 12 17.38 -15.62 3.70
C ARG A 12 15.95 -16.09 3.48
N ASN A 13 15.70 -17.38 3.66
CA ASN A 13 14.34 -17.83 3.91
C ASN A 13 13.87 -17.01 5.10
N LEU A 14 13.00 -16.02 4.84
CA LEU A 14 12.43 -15.20 5.88
C LEU A 14 11.59 -16.12 6.76
N CYS A 15 11.88 -16.15 8.06
CA CYS A 15 11.01 -16.88 8.99
C CYS A 15 9.76 -16.04 9.31
N GLY A 16 8.71 -16.71 9.81
CA GLY A 16 7.45 -16.05 10.12
C GLY A 16 7.59 -14.84 11.06
N ASP A 17 8.52 -14.88 12.02
CA ASP A 17 8.77 -13.77 12.94
C ASP A 17 9.43 -12.57 12.27
N GLN A 18 10.32 -12.79 11.30
CA GLN A 18 10.91 -11.70 10.53
C GLN A 18 9.86 -10.99 9.68
N VAL A 19 8.96 -11.77 9.04
CA VAL A 19 7.83 -11.22 8.27
C VAL A 19 6.88 -10.45 9.20
N ARG A 20 6.49 -11.06 10.33
CA ARG A 20 5.60 -10.42 11.31
C ARG A 20 6.21 -9.12 11.83
N SER A 21 7.49 -9.12 12.19
CA SER A 21 8.20 -7.93 12.67
C SER A 21 8.20 -6.83 11.60
N ALA A 22 8.52 -7.16 10.35
CA ALA A 22 8.50 -6.19 9.25
C ALA A 22 7.10 -5.60 9.03
N CYS A 23 6.07 -6.44 8.97
CA CYS A 23 4.67 -6.03 8.74
C CYS A 23 4.06 -5.23 9.91
N THR A 24 4.51 -5.48 11.15
CA THR A 24 3.98 -4.84 12.35
C THR A 24 4.85 -3.71 12.89
N SER A 25 5.99 -3.44 12.25
CA SER A 25 6.89 -2.34 12.60
C SER A 25 6.16 -0.99 12.52
N ALA A 26 6.62 -0.02 13.31
CA ALA A 26 6.03 1.32 13.34
C ALA A 26 6.07 2.00 11.96
N ASN A 27 7.17 1.82 11.22
CA ASN A 27 7.33 2.39 9.88
C ASN A 27 6.33 1.80 8.89
N THR A 28 6.14 0.47 8.92
CA THR A 28 5.17 -0.20 8.04
C THR A 28 3.74 0.18 8.38
N LYS A 29 3.39 0.24 9.67
CA LYS A 29 2.08 0.73 10.11
C LYS A 29 1.82 2.17 9.63
N LYS A 30 2.82 3.05 9.77
CA LYS A 30 2.74 4.44 9.27
C LYS A 30 2.58 4.48 7.75
N ALA A 31 3.27 3.61 7.02
CA ALA A 31 3.12 3.49 5.58
C ALA A 31 1.70 3.04 5.20
N TYR A 32 1.17 1.99 5.83
CA TYR A 32 -0.21 1.52 5.61
C TYR A 32 -1.24 2.63 5.89
N GLN A 33 -1.11 3.35 7.00
CA GLN A 33 -1.97 4.49 7.31
C GLN A 33 -1.85 5.61 6.27
N SER A 34 -0.63 5.90 5.81
CA SER A 34 -0.40 6.90 4.75
C SER A 34 -1.08 6.51 3.44
N TYR A 35 -1.02 5.22 3.07
CA TYR A 35 -1.71 4.69 1.91
C TYR A 35 -3.23 4.82 2.04
N LEU A 36 -3.81 4.41 3.17
CA LEU A 36 -5.24 4.54 3.44
C LEU A 36 -5.71 6.01 3.39
N LYS A 37 -4.95 6.94 3.98
CA LYS A 37 -5.21 8.39 3.87
C LYS A 37 -5.14 8.87 2.42
N GLY A 38 -4.24 8.30 1.62
CA GLY A 38 -4.12 8.58 0.19
C GLY A 38 -5.36 8.14 -0.58
N VAL A 39 -5.85 6.93 -0.31
CA VAL A 39 -7.09 6.40 -0.88
C VAL A 39 -8.26 7.29 -0.47
N ALA A 40 -8.39 7.61 0.81
CA ALA A 40 -9.51 8.41 1.30
C ALA A 40 -9.58 9.80 0.64
N LYS A 41 -8.44 10.49 0.54
CA LYS A 41 -8.34 11.77 -0.18
C LYS A 41 -8.72 11.65 -1.66
N TRP A 42 -8.34 10.55 -2.30
CA TRP A 42 -8.69 10.30 -3.70
C TRP A 42 -10.19 10.03 -3.87
N VAL A 43 -10.78 9.22 -2.99
CA VAL A 43 -12.23 8.94 -2.97
C VAL A 43 -13.02 10.23 -2.84
N HIS A 44 -12.75 11.05 -1.81
CA HIS A 44 -13.46 12.31 -1.61
C HIS A 44 -13.30 13.32 -2.75
N ALA A 45 -12.20 13.26 -3.50
CA ALA A 45 -11.94 14.20 -4.58
C ALA A 45 -12.57 13.78 -5.90
N LEU A 46 -12.71 12.48 -6.19
CA LEU A 46 -12.96 11.98 -7.54
C LEU A 46 -14.07 10.93 -7.65
N GLN A 47 -14.47 10.28 -6.56
CA GLN A 47 -15.53 9.27 -6.63
C GLN A 47 -16.91 9.90 -6.45
N PRO A 48 -17.92 9.42 -7.19
CA PRO A 48 -19.30 9.79 -6.94
C PRO A 48 -19.74 9.26 -5.58
N SER A 49 -20.47 10.08 -4.81
CA SER A 49 -20.99 9.72 -3.48
C SER A 49 -19.91 9.15 -2.53
N PRO A 50 -18.86 9.93 -2.21
CA PRO A 50 -17.68 9.45 -1.51
C PRO A 50 -17.96 8.87 -0.11
N ASP A 51 -19.00 9.36 0.57
CA ASP A 51 -19.37 8.91 1.91
C ASP A 51 -19.78 7.43 1.94
N THR A 52 -20.24 6.87 0.81
CA THR A 52 -20.64 5.45 0.70
C THR A 52 -19.46 4.48 0.77
N PHE A 53 -18.24 4.97 0.50
CA PHE A 53 -17.01 4.17 0.55
C PHE A 53 -16.47 4.00 1.97
N PHE A 54 -17.07 4.65 2.97
CA PHE A 54 -16.62 4.59 4.37
C PHE A 54 -17.68 4.02 5.28
N CYS A 55 -17.24 3.27 6.28
CA CYS A 55 -18.04 2.82 7.40
C CYS A 55 -18.26 3.97 8.38
N LYS A 56 -19.14 3.77 9.38
CA LYS A 56 -19.44 4.77 10.42
C LYS A 56 -18.22 5.17 11.28
N ASP A 57 -17.18 4.35 11.29
CA ASP A 57 -15.93 4.56 12.01
C ASP A 57 -14.82 5.19 11.12
N ASP A 58 -15.20 5.76 9.98
CA ASP A 58 -14.31 6.31 8.94
C ASP A 58 -13.34 5.27 8.32
N SER A 59 -13.53 3.98 8.60
CA SER A 59 -12.78 2.92 7.95
C SER A 59 -13.30 2.70 6.52
N LEU A 60 -12.42 2.22 5.63
CA LEU A 60 -12.80 1.95 4.25
C LEU A 60 -13.76 0.75 4.21
N ASN A 61 -14.95 0.94 3.64
CA ASN A 61 -15.92 -0.12 3.47
C ASN A 61 -15.49 -1.05 2.32
N LEU A 62 -14.91 -2.21 2.66
CA LEU A 62 -14.41 -3.17 1.69
C LEU A 62 -15.49 -3.87 0.86
N ALA A 63 -16.77 -3.77 1.23
CA ALA A 63 -17.88 -4.25 0.40
C ALA A 63 -18.17 -3.30 -0.78
N VAL A 64 -17.82 -2.02 -0.64
CA VAL A 64 -18.02 -0.97 -1.67
C VAL A 64 -16.71 -0.67 -2.40
N PHE A 65 -15.58 -0.68 -1.69
CA PHE A 65 -14.25 -0.47 -2.26
C PHE A 65 -13.75 -1.72 -2.99
N LEU A 66 -14.29 -1.95 -4.18
CA LEU A 66 -13.93 -3.05 -5.07
C LEU A 66 -12.51 -2.91 -5.68
N PRO A 67 -11.90 -4.00 -6.17
CA PRO A 67 -10.59 -3.98 -6.83
C PRO A 67 -10.44 -2.93 -7.93
N GLN A 68 -11.49 -2.70 -8.72
CA GLN A 68 -11.50 -1.68 -9.80
C GLN A 68 -11.25 -0.26 -9.27
N HIS A 69 -11.73 0.07 -8.07
CA HIS A 69 -11.45 1.37 -7.45
C HIS A 69 -9.98 1.48 -7.04
N PHE A 70 -9.41 0.38 -6.55
CA PHE A 70 -7.99 0.35 -6.21
C PHE A 70 -7.12 0.51 -7.44
N GLU A 71 -7.43 -0.19 -8.54
CA GLU A 71 -6.75 -0.03 -9.83
C GLU A 71 -6.84 1.42 -10.34
N ALA A 72 -8.03 2.02 -10.30
CA ALA A 72 -8.23 3.43 -10.69
C ALA A 72 -7.41 4.39 -9.81
N PHE A 73 -7.31 4.12 -8.50
CA PHE A 73 -6.44 4.87 -7.59
C PHE A 73 -4.96 4.74 -7.95
N LEU A 74 -4.48 3.54 -8.28
CA LEU A 74 -3.10 3.30 -8.67
C LEU A 74 -2.79 4.03 -9.99
N LEU A 75 -3.64 3.90 -11.01
CA LEU A 75 -3.53 4.61 -12.28
C LEU A 75 -3.46 6.13 -12.06
N TYR A 76 -4.34 6.66 -11.20
CA TYR A 76 -4.32 8.08 -10.83
C TYR A 76 -2.97 8.50 -10.22
N LYS A 77 -2.40 7.70 -9.31
CA LYS A 77 -1.09 8.01 -8.71
C LYS A 77 0.05 7.93 -9.72
N ILE A 78 0.04 6.94 -10.61
CA ILE A 78 1.06 6.75 -11.65
C ILE A 78 1.01 7.92 -12.64
N ASN A 79 -0.18 8.28 -13.12
CA ASN A 79 -0.37 9.39 -14.05
C ASN A 79 -0.03 10.75 -13.44
N LYS A 80 -0.12 10.90 -12.10
CA LYS A 80 0.39 12.09 -11.38
C LYS A 80 1.89 12.03 -11.06
N GLY A 81 2.61 11.00 -11.51
CA GLY A 81 4.03 10.80 -11.21
C GLY A 81 4.33 10.49 -9.74
N LYS A 82 3.31 10.15 -8.93
CA LYS A 82 3.43 9.88 -7.49
C LYS A 82 3.66 8.40 -7.16
N LEU A 83 3.72 7.55 -8.17
CA LEU A 83 4.00 6.12 -8.04
C LEU A 83 4.69 5.63 -9.33
N LYS A 84 5.72 4.80 -9.18
CA LYS A 84 6.37 4.15 -10.32
C LYS A 84 5.78 2.75 -10.48
N VAL A 85 5.51 2.34 -11.72
CA VAL A 85 4.99 1.00 -12.03
C VAL A 85 5.91 -0.11 -11.50
N SER A 86 7.23 0.12 -11.50
CA SER A 86 8.22 -0.83 -10.97
C SER A 86 8.20 -0.99 -9.44
N THR A 87 7.40 -0.22 -8.73
CA THR A 87 7.29 -0.23 -7.26
C THR A 87 5.90 -0.68 -6.79
N LEU A 88 5.06 -1.13 -7.73
CA LEU A 88 3.76 -1.76 -7.44
C LEU A 88 3.93 -3.19 -6.93
#